data_AF-A0A3R6NJJ3-F1
#
_entry.id   AF-A0A3R6NJJ3-F1
#
_cell.length_a   1.000
_cell.length_b   1.000
_cell.length_c   1.000
_cell.angle_alpha   90.00
_cell.angle_beta   90.00
_cell.angle_gamma   90.00
#
_symmetry.space_group_name_H-M   'P 1'
#
loop_
_entity.id
_entity.type
_entity.pdbx_description
1 polymer ?
#
loop_
_entity_poly.entity_id
_entity_poly.type
_entity_poly.pdbx_seq_one_letter_code
_entity_poly.pdbx_strand_id
1 'polypeptide(L)'
;MILEGSNDPNEVLPIIEQLLNQSLGDSVRPWYELIIPDSDYSELYEEDLMDALDVLLEEYFVPQISDRIFAMPVNQKQAALTALRHFYYSVYRNPDLAFALIGIPIYGVNEKDQKEHINSMNDILSLYSKYNNMSIKNNSMQAIKEQQEFQKEMQEVFAEWIHEAFSNFEEIIPELSKAIKSGDPDLCALSRKFVQNVTFKIEQGQPNVTKHYLKSFQIFTGKDFAVHIRECVNWFVGFHEQYKLPLVYSIFSPETLNSIYEYLNNYGKIKFRRRFPSTE
;
A
#
# COMPACT_ATOMS: atom_id res chain seq x y z
N MET A 1 -2.02 15.65 -37.35
CA MET A 1 -1.69 14.23 -37.56
C MET A 1 -2.64 13.71 -38.63
N ILE A 2 -2.20 13.69 -39.87
CA ILE A 2 -2.94 13.03 -40.96
C ILE A 2 -2.56 11.55 -40.82
N LEU A 3 -3.55 10.66 -40.79
CA LEU A 3 -3.37 9.20 -40.85
C LEU A 3 -2.74 8.84 -42.21
N GLU A 4 -1.45 9.14 -42.37
CA GLU A 4 -0.75 8.96 -43.66
C GLU A 4 -0.32 7.50 -43.80
N GLY A 5 -1.14 6.70 -44.47
CA GLY A 5 -0.66 5.59 -45.30
C GLY A 5 -1.09 4.17 -44.94
N SER A 6 -1.74 3.94 -43.79
CA SER A 6 -2.19 2.59 -43.41
C SER A 6 -3.71 2.49 -43.40
N ASN A 7 -4.23 1.48 -44.11
CA ASN A 7 -5.64 1.05 -44.05
C ASN A 7 -5.81 -0.15 -43.10
N ASP A 8 -4.77 -0.57 -42.38
CA ASP A 8 -4.88 -1.65 -41.40
C ASP A 8 -5.65 -1.13 -40.17
N PRO A 9 -6.85 -1.69 -39.87
CA PRO A 9 -7.60 -1.31 -38.68
C PRO A 9 -6.77 -1.44 -37.40
N ASN A 10 -5.82 -2.37 -37.32
CA ASN A 10 -5.02 -2.57 -36.12
C ASN A 10 -4.01 -1.44 -35.86
N GLU A 11 -3.60 -0.71 -36.90
CA GLU A 11 -2.69 0.44 -36.78
C GLU A 11 -3.46 1.76 -36.59
N VAL A 12 -4.65 1.86 -37.19
CA VAL A 12 -5.47 3.07 -37.15
C VAL A 12 -6.32 3.15 -35.88
N LEU A 13 -6.85 2.02 -35.39
CA LEU A 13 -7.74 1.98 -34.23
C LEU A 13 -7.10 2.52 -32.95
N PRO A 14 -5.85 2.16 -32.56
CA PRO A 14 -5.21 2.72 -31.36
C PRO A 14 -5.11 4.24 -31.41
N ILE A 15 -4.81 4.79 -32.58
CA ILE A 15 -4.67 6.23 -32.80
C ILE A 15 -6.03 6.93 -32.64
N ILE A 16 -7.09 6.37 -33.22
CA ILE A 16 -8.45 6.91 -33.08
C ILE A 16 -8.92 6.81 -31.62
N GLU A 17 -8.67 5.69 -30.96
CA GLU A 17 -9.05 5.46 -29.56
C GLU A 17 -8.37 6.47 -28.62
N GLN A 18 -7.08 6.78 -28.84
CA GLN A 18 -6.37 7.83 -28.11
C GLN A 18 -6.90 9.25 -28.41
N LEU A 19 -7.18 9.56 -29.67
CA LEU A 19 -7.76 10.86 -30.04
C LEU A 19 -9.13 11.10 -29.40
N LEU A 20 -9.92 10.04 -29.24
CA LEU A 20 -11.23 10.09 -28.62
C LEU A 20 -11.19 9.86 -27.09
N ASN A 21 -10.04 9.46 -26.54
CA ASN A 21 -9.91 8.92 -25.18
C ASN A 21 -10.97 7.83 -24.88
N GLN A 22 -11.25 6.97 -25.86
CA GLN A 22 -12.33 5.99 -25.80
C GLN A 22 -11.93 4.69 -26.51
N SER A 23 -12.17 3.56 -25.86
CA SER A 23 -12.02 2.25 -26.49
C SER A 23 -13.10 2.01 -27.56
N LEU A 24 -12.69 1.45 -28.69
CA LEU A 24 -13.51 1.11 -29.85
C LEU A 24 -13.29 -0.36 -30.21
N GLY A 25 -14.37 -1.08 -30.52
CA GLY A 25 -14.33 -2.50 -30.88
C GLY A 25 -14.49 -3.45 -29.69
N ASP A 26 -14.09 -4.71 -29.88
CA ASP A 26 -14.35 -5.79 -28.91
C ASP A 26 -13.29 -5.92 -27.81
N SER A 27 -12.13 -5.26 -27.95
CA SER A 27 -11.06 -5.26 -26.96
C SER A 27 -11.14 -4.03 -26.07
N VAL A 28 -11.52 -4.21 -24.80
CA VAL A 28 -11.53 -3.12 -23.80
C VAL A 28 -10.09 -2.73 -23.46
N ARG A 29 -9.68 -1.52 -23.84
CA ARG A 29 -8.42 -0.93 -23.40
C ARG A 29 -8.54 -0.33 -22.00
N PRO A 30 -7.50 -0.42 -21.16
CA PRO A 30 -7.46 0.31 -19.90
C PRO A 30 -7.35 1.81 -20.15
N TRP A 31 -7.90 2.62 -19.23
CA TRP A 31 -7.98 4.07 -19.38
C TRP A 31 -6.61 4.74 -19.57
N TYR A 32 -5.56 4.22 -18.93
CA TYR A 32 -4.21 4.78 -18.99
C TYR A 32 -3.52 4.57 -20.34
N GLU A 33 -3.99 3.63 -21.18
CA GLU A 33 -3.50 3.48 -22.57
C GLU A 33 -4.15 4.49 -23.52
N LEU A 34 -5.30 5.04 -23.12
CA LEU A 34 -6.08 5.99 -23.91
C LEU A 34 -5.60 7.43 -23.72
N ILE A 35 -4.93 7.73 -22.60
CA ILE A 35 -4.43 9.05 -22.26
C ILE A 35 -2.94 9.14 -22.61
N ILE A 36 -2.54 10.23 -23.25
CA ILE A 36 -1.13 10.56 -23.48
C ILE A 36 -0.57 11.17 -22.19
N PRO A 37 0.45 10.56 -21.55
CA PRO A 37 1.09 11.15 -20.37
C PRO A 37 1.68 12.53 -20.70
N ASP A 38 1.63 13.45 -19.74
CA ASP A 38 2.32 14.73 -19.87
C ASP A 38 3.84 14.52 -20.00
N SER A 39 4.51 15.39 -20.76
CA SER A 39 5.96 15.33 -20.94
C SER A 39 6.74 15.44 -19.63
N ASP A 40 6.17 16.11 -18.63
CA ASP A 40 6.78 16.24 -17.30
C ASP A 40 6.81 14.91 -16.54
N TYR A 41 5.98 13.94 -16.93
CA TYR A 41 5.88 12.62 -16.29
C TYR A 41 6.31 11.46 -17.19
N SER A 42 6.32 11.62 -18.52
CA SER A 42 6.55 10.53 -19.47
C SER A 42 7.94 9.91 -19.41
N GLU A 43 8.92 10.64 -18.86
CA GLU A 43 10.32 10.21 -18.76
C GLU A 43 10.75 9.84 -17.32
N LEU A 44 9.82 9.86 -16.35
CA LEU A 44 10.10 9.51 -14.96
C LEU A 44 10.03 8.00 -14.73
N TYR A 45 10.84 7.48 -13.80
CA TYR A 45 10.89 6.05 -13.47
C TYR A 45 10.71 5.80 -11.97
N GLU A 46 9.94 4.76 -11.62
CA GLU A 46 9.74 4.21 -10.26
C GLU A 46 9.76 5.24 -9.11
N GLU A 47 10.91 5.42 -8.44
CA GLU A 47 11.05 6.33 -7.29
C GLU A 47 10.73 7.79 -7.66
N ASP A 48 11.16 8.25 -8.84
CA ASP A 48 10.91 9.62 -9.33
C ASP A 48 9.42 9.90 -9.54
N LEU A 49 8.62 8.87 -9.88
CA LEU A 49 7.16 9.00 -10.03
C LEU A 49 6.48 9.16 -8.66
N MET A 50 6.98 8.50 -7.64
CA MET A 50 6.45 8.63 -6.28
C MET A 50 6.79 9.99 -5.68
N ASP A 51 8.02 10.47 -5.90
CA ASP A 51 8.43 11.82 -5.49
C ASP A 51 7.59 12.89 -6.21
N ALA A 52 7.36 12.74 -7.52
CA ALA A 52 6.51 13.64 -8.28
C ALA A 52 5.05 13.62 -7.79
N LEU A 53 4.54 12.45 -7.40
CA LEU A 53 3.20 12.33 -6.82
C LEU A 53 3.11 13.05 -5.47
N ASP A 54 4.09 12.85 -4.58
CA ASP A 54 4.11 13.48 -3.27
C ASP A 54 4.16 15.00 -3.39
N VAL A 55 5.03 15.52 -4.28
CA VAL A 55 5.08 16.96 -4.60
C VAL A 55 3.74 17.45 -5.16
N LEU A 56 3.15 16.73 -6.12
CA LEU A 56 1.86 17.12 -6.71
C LEU A 56 0.74 17.19 -5.66
N LEU A 57 0.67 16.20 -4.77
CA LEU A 57 -0.37 16.13 -3.75
C LEU A 57 -0.14 17.14 -2.63
N GLU A 58 1.04 17.14 -2.02
CA GLU A 58 1.33 17.89 -0.81
C GLU A 58 1.63 19.37 -1.07
N GLU A 59 2.40 19.68 -2.11
CA GLU A 59 2.83 21.06 -2.38
C GLU A 59 1.82 21.84 -3.22
N TYR A 60 1.13 21.16 -4.15
CA TYR A 60 0.24 21.84 -5.11
C TYR A 60 -1.24 21.56 -4.86
N PHE A 61 -1.68 20.31 -4.86
CA PHE A 61 -3.10 19.98 -4.91
C PHE A 61 -3.83 20.25 -3.59
N VAL A 62 -3.32 19.73 -2.47
CA VAL A 62 -3.94 19.89 -1.14
C VAL A 62 -3.99 21.36 -0.70
N PRO A 63 -2.92 22.16 -0.86
CA PRO A 63 -2.97 23.59 -0.54
C PRO A 63 -4.02 24.34 -1.37
N GLN A 64 -4.06 24.11 -2.69
CA GLN A 64 -5.02 24.79 -3.57
C GLN A 64 -6.48 24.48 -3.21
N ILE A 65 -6.81 23.22 -2.89
CA ILE A 65 -8.14 22.86 -2.41
C ILE A 65 -8.47 23.56 -1.09
N SER A 66 -7.53 23.50 -0.14
CA SER A 66 -7.72 24.03 1.21
C SER A 66 -7.94 25.54 1.20
N ASP A 67 -7.10 26.28 0.46
CA ASP A 67 -7.18 27.74 0.36
C ASP A 67 -8.50 28.18 -0.30
N ARG A 68 -8.92 27.48 -1.36
CA ARG A 68 -10.19 27.76 -2.04
C ARG A 68 -11.39 27.53 -1.12
N ILE A 69 -11.40 26.42 -0.38
CA ILE A 69 -12.49 26.11 0.56
C ILE A 69 -12.48 27.07 1.75
N PHE A 70 -11.31 27.45 2.27
CA PHE A 70 -11.20 28.32 3.44
C PHE A 70 -11.94 29.65 3.25
N ALA A 71 -11.83 30.24 2.06
CA ALA A 71 -12.49 31.49 1.70
C ALA A 71 -14.00 31.39 1.46
N MET A 72 -14.56 30.18 1.35
CA MET A 72 -15.98 29.98 1.02
C MET A 72 -16.93 30.26 2.22
N PRO A 73 -18.16 30.72 1.95
CA PRO A 73 -19.25 30.72 2.93
C PRO A 73 -19.67 29.28 3.30
N VAL A 74 -20.40 29.14 4.42
CA VAL A 74 -20.70 27.84 5.05
C VAL A 74 -21.37 26.84 4.09
N ASN A 75 -22.39 27.27 3.34
CA ASN A 75 -23.12 26.40 2.41
C ASN A 75 -22.21 25.89 1.27
N GLN A 76 -21.31 26.73 0.77
CA GLN A 76 -20.34 26.33 -0.26
C GLN A 76 -19.29 25.37 0.31
N LYS A 77 -18.82 25.59 1.55
CA LYS A 77 -17.94 24.64 2.25
C LYS A 77 -18.58 23.26 2.39
N GLN A 78 -19.85 23.20 2.79
CA GLN A 78 -20.58 21.93 2.91
C GLN A 78 -20.71 21.20 1.58
N ALA A 79 -21.01 21.92 0.49
CA ALA A 79 -21.06 21.36 -0.85
C ALA A 79 -19.68 20.85 -1.30
N ALA A 80 -18.62 21.64 -1.09
CA ALA A 80 -17.24 21.27 -1.43
C ALA A 80 -16.79 20.02 -0.67
N LEU A 81 -17.04 19.94 0.64
CA LEU A 81 -16.74 18.75 1.45
C LEU A 81 -17.51 17.51 0.98
N THR A 82 -18.76 17.69 0.53
CA THR A 82 -19.54 16.59 -0.05
C THR A 82 -18.91 16.09 -1.36
N ALA A 83 -18.49 17.01 -2.25
CA ALA A 83 -17.82 16.66 -3.50
C ALA A 83 -16.47 15.96 -3.25
N LEU A 84 -15.65 16.47 -2.34
CA LEU A 84 -14.37 15.84 -1.95
C LEU A 84 -14.59 14.43 -1.37
N ARG A 85 -15.63 14.25 -0.55
CA ARG A 85 -15.97 12.92 -0.03
C ARG A 85 -16.38 11.96 -1.15
N HIS A 86 -17.13 12.42 -2.14
CA HIS A 86 -17.45 11.60 -3.31
C HIS A 86 -16.19 11.24 -4.10
N PHE A 87 -15.27 12.19 -4.29
CA PHE A 87 -14.00 11.92 -4.95
C PHE A 87 -13.18 10.85 -4.21
N TYR A 88 -13.02 11.00 -2.89
CA TYR A 88 -12.37 9.98 -2.04
C TYR A 88 -13.01 8.60 -2.21
N TYR A 89 -14.34 8.51 -2.16
CA TYR A 89 -15.05 7.24 -2.34
C TYR A 89 -14.89 6.64 -3.74
N SER A 90 -14.80 7.48 -4.79
CA SER A 90 -14.51 7.04 -6.14
C SER A 90 -13.12 6.40 -6.22
N VAL A 91 -12.08 7.06 -5.68
CA VAL A 91 -10.72 6.50 -5.63
C VAL A 91 -10.69 5.19 -4.83
N TYR A 92 -11.40 5.15 -3.70
CA TYR A 92 -11.46 4.00 -2.82
C TYR A 92 -12.13 2.76 -3.44
N ARG A 93 -13.22 2.94 -4.22
CA ARG A 93 -14.00 1.82 -4.79
C ARG A 93 -13.68 1.49 -6.24
N ASN A 94 -13.32 2.49 -7.03
CA ASN A 94 -13.17 2.36 -8.47
C ASN A 94 -12.13 3.36 -9.00
N PRO A 95 -10.84 3.13 -8.69
CA PRO A 95 -9.76 4.05 -9.04
C PRO A 95 -9.68 4.30 -10.54
N ASP A 96 -9.94 3.30 -11.39
CA ASP A 96 -9.92 3.46 -12.85
C ASP A 96 -10.91 4.51 -13.34
N LEU A 97 -12.17 4.44 -12.86
CA LEU A 97 -13.17 5.46 -13.19
C LEU A 97 -12.87 6.82 -12.54
N ALA A 98 -12.26 6.82 -11.35
CA ALA A 98 -11.89 8.04 -10.65
C ALA A 98 -10.78 8.81 -11.40
N PHE A 99 -9.73 8.11 -11.83
CA PHE A 99 -8.64 8.70 -12.61
C PHE A 99 -9.10 9.17 -13.98
N ALA A 100 -9.95 8.39 -14.66
CA ALA A 100 -10.58 8.82 -15.91
C ALA A 100 -11.43 10.10 -15.74
N LEU A 101 -12.15 10.24 -14.62
CA LEU A 101 -12.98 11.42 -14.34
C LEU A 101 -12.13 12.67 -14.09
N ILE A 102 -11.06 12.57 -13.29
CA ILE A 102 -10.19 13.72 -12.99
C ILE A 102 -9.27 14.09 -14.15
N GLY A 103 -9.03 13.16 -15.07
CA GLY A 103 -8.29 13.43 -16.32
C GLY A 103 -9.01 14.39 -17.27
N ILE A 104 -10.27 14.77 -17.00
CA ILE A 104 -11.01 15.75 -17.81
C ILE A 104 -10.45 17.17 -17.54
N PRO A 105 -9.88 17.87 -18.55
CA PRO A 105 -9.24 19.17 -18.37
C PRO A 105 -10.27 20.30 -18.26
N ILE A 106 -10.99 20.37 -17.15
CA ILE A 106 -12.04 21.39 -16.92
C ILE A 106 -11.51 22.83 -16.96
N TYR A 107 -10.21 23.03 -16.78
CA TYR A 107 -9.53 24.32 -16.94
C TYR A 107 -9.55 24.84 -18.39
N GLY A 108 -9.94 24.01 -19.36
CA GLY A 108 -10.15 24.43 -20.74
C GLY A 108 -11.40 25.29 -20.97
N VAL A 109 -12.32 25.36 -19.99
CA VAL A 109 -13.52 26.19 -20.06
C VAL A 109 -13.16 27.66 -19.85
N ASN A 110 -13.55 28.53 -20.78
CA ASN A 110 -13.29 29.95 -20.67
C ASN A 110 -14.17 30.60 -19.58
N GLU A 111 -13.59 30.89 -18.43
CA GLU A 111 -14.30 31.53 -17.30
C GLU A 111 -14.87 32.91 -17.63
N LYS A 112 -14.37 33.59 -18.66
CA LYS A 112 -14.87 34.90 -19.11
C LYS A 112 -16.11 34.79 -20.00
N ASP A 113 -16.35 33.64 -20.61
CA ASP A 113 -17.59 33.35 -21.33
C ASP A 113 -18.59 32.72 -20.36
N GLN A 114 -19.49 33.55 -19.83
CA GLN A 114 -20.50 33.10 -18.88
C GLN A 114 -21.43 32.02 -19.45
N LYS A 115 -21.71 32.04 -20.76
CA LYS A 115 -22.59 31.06 -21.39
C LYS A 115 -21.88 29.72 -21.49
N GLU A 116 -20.62 29.72 -21.92
CA GLU A 116 -19.77 28.53 -21.95
C GLU A 116 -19.66 27.92 -20.54
N HIS A 117 -19.31 28.74 -19.55
CA HIS A 117 -19.18 28.30 -18.15
C HIS A 117 -20.46 27.67 -17.61
N ILE A 118 -21.62 28.30 -17.81
CA ILE A 118 -22.91 27.77 -17.35
C ILE A 118 -23.25 26.44 -18.03
N ASN A 119 -23.01 26.32 -19.33
CA ASN A 119 -23.28 25.10 -20.07
C ASN A 119 -22.39 23.95 -19.56
N SER A 120 -21.09 24.19 -19.44
CA SER A 120 -20.15 23.19 -18.91
C SER A 120 -20.50 22.77 -17.49
N MET A 121 -20.91 23.71 -16.63
CA MET A 121 -21.36 23.39 -15.27
C MET A 121 -22.60 22.49 -15.27
N ASN A 122 -23.58 22.78 -16.13
CA ASN A 122 -24.80 21.96 -16.24
C ASN A 122 -24.49 20.54 -16.72
N ASP A 123 -23.56 20.37 -17.65
CA ASP A 123 -23.13 19.06 -18.14
C ASP A 123 -22.49 18.23 -17.01
N ILE A 124 -21.60 18.86 -16.21
CA ILE A 124 -20.96 18.21 -15.05
C ILE A 124 -22.01 17.82 -13.99
N LEU A 125 -22.97 18.71 -13.69
CA LEU A 125 -24.04 18.42 -12.72
C LEU A 125 -25.00 17.33 -13.21
N SER A 126 -25.24 17.24 -14.51
CA SER A 126 -26.01 16.16 -15.13
C SER A 126 -25.31 14.81 -14.98
N LEU A 127 -23.99 14.76 -15.24
CA LEU A 127 -23.16 13.59 -14.96
C LEU A 127 -23.20 13.21 -13.49
N TYR A 128 -23.02 14.18 -12.58
CA TYR A 128 -23.14 13.95 -11.14
C TYR A 128 -24.48 13.29 -10.78
N SER A 129 -25.61 13.82 -11.29
CA SER A 129 -26.94 13.26 -11.04
C SER A 129 -27.05 11.80 -11.51
N LYS A 130 -26.54 11.50 -12.71
CA LYS A 130 -26.52 10.13 -13.27
C LYS A 130 -25.75 9.16 -12.36
N TYR A 131 -24.53 9.51 -11.94
CA TYR A 131 -23.72 8.64 -11.08
C TYR A 131 -24.24 8.57 -9.65
N ASN A 132 -24.85 9.65 -9.13
CA ASN A 132 -25.52 9.62 -7.84
C ASN A 132 -26.71 8.65 -7.85
N ASN A 133 -27.51 8.62 -8.92
CA ASN A 133 -28.58 7.63 -9.09
C ASN A 133 -28.05 6.20 -9.15
N MET A 134 -26.89 5.97 -9.81
CA MET A 134 -26.23 4.66 -9.79
C MET A 134 -25.75 4.28 -8.39
N SER A 135 -25.16 5.23 -7.65
CA SER A 135 -24.72 5.03 -6.27
C SER A 135 -25.88 4.56 -5.37
N ILE A 136 -27.04 5.22 -5.48
CA ILE A 136 -28.28 4.86 -4.78
C ILE A 136 -28.75 3.47 -5.21
N LYS A 137 -28.88 3.22 -6.53
CA LYS A 137 -29.34 1.93 -7.08
C LYS A 137 -28.48 0.76 -6.61
N ASN A 138 -27.17 0.97 -6.53
CA ASN A 138 -26.20 -0.07 -6.18
C ASN A 138 -25.89 -0.11 -4.67
N ASN A 139 -26.60 0.68 -3.85
CA ASN A 139 -26.36 0.80 -2.41
C ASN A 139 -24.89 1.09 -2.05
N SER A 140 -24.21 1.88 -2.89
CA SER A 140 -22.75 2.01 -2.86
C SER A 140 -22.26 2.63 -1.54
N MET A 141 -23.03 3.56 -0.99
CA MET A 141 -22.72 4.22 0.28
C MET A 141 -22.75 3.25 1.47
N GLN A 142 -23.66 2.28 1.49
CA GLN A 142 -23.69 1.27 2.53
C GLN A 142 -22.51 0.31 2.38
N ALA A 143 -22.25 -0.17 1.16
CA ALA A 143 -21.11 -1.05 0.89
C ALA A 143 -19.77 -0.41 1.27
N ILE A 144 -19.59 0.90 1.03
CA ILE A 144 -18.41 1.64 1.47
C ILE A 144 -18.28 1.63 3.00
N LYS A 145 -19.37 1.91 3.72
CA LYS A 145 -19.35 1.91 5.19
C LYS A 145 -19.00 0.54 5.76
N GLU A 146 -19.64 -0.52 5.27
CA GLU A 146 -19.36 -1.90 5.67
C GLU A 146 -17.90 -2.28 5.39
N GLN A 147 -17.35 -1.86 4.25
CA GLN A 147 -15.95 -2.10 3.90
C GLN A 147 -14.99 -1.32 4.81
N GLN A 148 -15.31 -0.07 5.15
CA GLN A 148 -14.51 0.75 6.08
C GLN A 148 -14.56 0.20 7.51
N GLU A 149 -15.72 -0.26 7.97
CA GLU A 149 -15.89 -0.92 9.27
C GLU A 149 -15.09 -2.21 9.32
N PHE A 150 -15.22 -3.08 8.31
CA PHE A 150 -14.41 -4.30 8.20
C PHE A 150 -12.91 -4.01 8.16
N GLN A 151 -12.47 -2.98 7.43
CA GLN A 151 -11.05 -2.59 7.42
C GLN A 151 -10.57 -2.12 8.79
N LYS A 152 -11.40 -1.39 9.54
CA LYS A 152 -11.08 -0.98 10.90
C LYS A 152 -10.98 -2.19 11.83
N GLU A 153 -11.93 -3.12 11.78
CA GLU A 153 -11.89 -4.37 12.53
C GLU A 153 -10.62 -5.18 12.18
N MET A 154 -10.29 -5.28 10.88
CA MET A 154 -9.08 -5.94 10.43
C MET A 154 -7.80 -5.24 10.90
N GLN A 155 -7.77 -3.91 10.97
CA GLN A 155 -6.64 -3.17 11.53
C GLN A 155 -6.43 -3.48 13.01
N GLU A 156 -7.51 -3.63 13.79
CA GLU A 156 -7.45 -4.05 15.19
C GLU A 156 -6.87 -5.46 15.29
N VAL A 157 -7.36 -6.42 14.48
CA VAL A 157 -6.83 -7.80 14.41
C VAL A 157 -5.36 -7.84 13.99
N PHE A 158 -4.97 -7.03 13.01
CA PHE A 158 -3.58 -6.93 12.57
C PHE A 158 -2.68 -6.39 13.68
N ALA A 159 -3.12 -5.35 14.39
CA ALA A 159 -2.39 -4.85 15.55
C ALA A 159 -2.27 -5.91 16.65
N GLU A 160 -3.34 -6.67 16.94
CA GLU A 160 -3.30 -7.79 17.89
C GLU A 160 -2.28 -8.85 17.47
N TRP A 161 -2.19 -9.17 16.18
CA TRP A 161 -1.17 -10.10 15.68
C TRP A 161 0.25 -9.56 15.83
N ILE A 162 0.48 -8.27 15.60
CA ILE A 162 1.78 -7.64 15.85
C ILE A 162 2.12 -7.69 17.35
N HIS A 163 1.16 -7.43 18.24
CA HIS A 163 1.36 -7.56 19.69
C HIS A 163 1.68 -9.01 20.08
N GLU A 164 0.97 -9.99 19.54
CA GLU A 164 1.25 -11.42 19.78
C GLU A 164 2.66 -11.80 19.28
N ALA A 165 3.06 -11.30 18.10
CA ALA A 165 4.41 -11.51 17.59
C ALA A 165 5.48 -10.91 18.52
N PHE A 166 5.22 -9.74 19.08
CA PHE A 166 6.10 -9.08 20.05
C PHE A 166 6.20 -9.88 21.35
N SER A 167 5.07 -10.32 21.92
CA SER A 167 5.06 -11.18 23.11
C SER A 167 5.82 -12.50 22.87
N ASN A 168 5.62 -13.13 21.72
CA ASN A 168 6.36 -14.33 21.34
C ASN A 168 7.88 -14.05 21.22
N PHE A 169 8.26 -12.88 20.70
CA PHE A 169 9.64 -12.44 20.66
C PHE A 169 10.21 -12.25 22.09
N GLU A 170 9.43 -11.63 22.98
CA GLU A 170 9.77 -11.44 24.39
C GLU A 170 10.03 -12.76 25.12
N GLU A 171 9.30 -13.81 24.78
CA GLU A 171 9.46 -15.14 25.37
C GLU A 171 10.62 -15.94 24.76
N ILE A 172 10.77 -15.90 23.44
CA ILE A 172 11.73 -16.76 22.71
C ILE A 172 13.17 -16.27 22.90
N ILE A 173 13.42 -14.96 23.01
CA ILE A 173 14.79 -14.43 23.19
C ILE A 173 15.44 -14.92 24.50
N PRO A 174 14.78 -14.85 25.68
CA PRO A 174 15.27 -15.47 26.91
C PRO A 174 15.44 -16.98 26.81
N GLU A 175 14.52 -17.69 26.18
CA GLU A 175 14.61 -19.15 25.95
C GLU A 175 15.87 -19.50 25.17
N LEU A 176 16.12 -18.79 24.06
CA LEU A 176 17.32 -18.92 23.24
C LEU A 176 18.58 -18.60 24.05
N SER A 177 18.60 -17.49 24.80
CA SER A 177 19.74 -17.12 25.65
C SER A 177 20.06 -18.21 26.68
N LYS A 178 19.04 -18.78 27.33
CA LYS A 178 19.19 -19.85 28.31
C LYS A 178 19.72 -21.13 27.67
N ALA A 179 19.17 -21.53 26.52
CA ALA A 179 19.62 -22.72 25.79
C ALA A 179 21.08 -22.60 25.34
N ILE A 180 21.49 -21.42 24.86
CA ILE A 180 22.88 -21.12 24.51
C ILE A 180 23.79 -21.27 25.74
N LYS A 181 23.40 -20.69 26.89
CA LYS A 181 24.18 -20.78 28.14
C LYS A 181 24.30 -22.21 28.67
N SER A 182 23.33 -23.08 28.41
CA SER A 182 23.41 -24.51 28.78
C SER A 182 24.35 -25.35 27.89
N GLY A 183 24.81 -24.82 26.75
CA GLY A 183 25.82 -25.45 25.90
C GLY A 183 25.31 -26.46 24.87
N ASP A 184 24.03 -26.83 24.87
CA ASP A 184 23.43 -27.73 23.86
C ASP A 184 22.08 -27.18 23.34
N PRO A 185 22.08 -26.05 22.61
CA PRO A 185 20.85 -25.48 22.08
C PRO A 185 20.35 -26.26 20.85
N ASP A 186 19.08 -26.69 20.87
CA ASP A 186 18.38 -27.15 19.66
C ASP A 186 17.98 -25.95 18.79
N LEU A 187 18.96 -25.40 18.08
CA LEU A 187 18.75 -24.25 17.19
C LEU A 187 17.78 -24.55 16.03
N CYS A 188 17.56 -25.83 15.67
CA CYS A 188 16.58 -26.19 14.66
C CYS A 188 15.15 -26.00 15.20
N ALA A 189 14.89 -26.39 16.44
CA ALA A 189 13.59 -26.17 17.08
C ALA A 189 13.36 -24.68 17.35
N LEU A 190 14.38 -23.99 17.89
CA LEU A 190 14.29 -22.58 18.25
C LEU A 190 14.10 -21.68 17.02
N SER A 191 14.82 -21.92 15.92
CA SER A 191 14.64 -21.11 14.69
C SER A 191 13.26 -21.32 14.07
N ARG A 192 12.73 -22.55 14.07
CA ARG A 192 11.36 -22.83 13.59
C ARG A 192 10.32 -22.13 14.45
N LYS A 193 10.45 -22.23 15.78
CA LYS A 193 9.56 -21.55 16.72
C LYS A 193 9.59 -20.04 16.49
N PHE A 194 10.78 -19.46 16.33
CA PHE A 194 10.95 -18.03 16.05
C PHE A 194 10.27 -17.61 14.75
N VAL A 195 10.52 -18.32 13.64
CA VAL A 195 9.92 -17.99 12.34
C VAL A 195 8.39 -18.11 12.38
N GLN A 196 7.86 -19.17 12.99
CA GLN A 196 6.42 -19.39 13.05
C GLN A 196 5.70 -18.36 13.93
N ASN A 197 6.24 -18.09 15.12
CA ASN A 197 5.52 -17.34 16.15
C ASN A 197 5.85 -15.85 16.15
N VAL A 198 7.00 -15.46 15.58
CA VAL A 198 7.39 -14.05 15.45
C VAL A 198 7.24 -13.63 13.99
N THR A 199 8.00 -14.23 13.09
CA THR A 199 8.13 -13.71 11.71
C THR A 199 6.85 -13.80 10.90
N PHE A 200 6.23 -14.97 10.85
CA PHE A 200 4.98 -15.13 10.12
C PHE A 200 3.81 -14.46 10.83
N LYS A 201 3.90 -14.26 12.14
CA LYS A 201 2.93 -13.48 12.86
C LYS A 201 3.02 -11.98 12.51
N ILE A 202 4.24 -11.45 12.35
CA ILE A 202 4.45 -10.12 11.79
C ILE A 202 3.91 -10.04 10.35
N GLU A 203 4.22 -11.01 9.49
CA GLU A 203 3.71 -11.06 8.10
C GLU A 203 2.17 -11.06 8.05
N GLN A 204 1.51 -11.73 8.99
CA GLN A 204 0.06 -11.70 9.10
C GLN A 204 -0.47 -10.31 9.46
N GLY A 205 0.15 -9.62 10.43
CA GLY A 205 -0.26 -8.26 10.85
C GLY A 205 0.20 -7.14 9.93
N GLN A 206 1.26 -7.34 9.15
CA GLN A 206 1.73 -6.43 8.11
C GLN A 206 2.15 -7.23 6.86
N PRO A 207 1.22 -7.41 5.91
CA PRO A 207 1.50 -8.16 4.68
C PRO A 207 2.72 -7.64 3.91
N ASN A 208 3.47 -8.56 3.30
CA ASN A 208 4.71 -8.36 2.55
C ASN A 208 5.94 -7.98 3.38
N VAL A 209 5.89 -8.04 4.70
CA VAL A 209 7.06 -7.74 5.55
C VAL A 209 8.27 -8.63 5.22
N THR A 210 8.08 -9.90 4.92
CA THR A 210 9.16 -10.84 4.54
C THR A 210 9.81 -10.51 3.20
N LYS A 211 9.12 -9.76 2.33
CA LYS A 211 9.66 -9.26 1.06
C LYS A 211 10.49 -7.99 1.24
N HIS A 212 10.06 -7.11 2.14
CA HIS A 212 10.63 -5.77 2.28
C HIS A 212 11.62 -5.61 3.45
N TYR A 213 11.33 -6.23 4.60
CA TYR A 213 12.05 -6.02 5.85
C TYR A 213 12.71 -7.28 6.42
N LEU A 214 11.97 -8.40 6.49
CA LEU A 214 12.39 -9.64 7.16
C LEU A 214 12.85 -10.70 6.14
N LYS A 215 13.86 -10.36 5.35
CA LYS A 215 14.32 -11.15 4.19
C LYS A 215 15.06 -12.42 4.60
N SER A 216 15.62 -12.46 5.80
CA SER A 216 16.49 -13.56 6.27
C SER A 216 15.72 -14.68 7.01
N PHE A 217 14.40 -14.80 6.80
CA PHE A 217 13.56 -15.77 7.51
C PHE A 217 13.86 -17.24 7.18
N GLN A 218 14.54 -17.50 6.07
CA GLN A 218 15.03 -18.83 5.71
C GLN A 218 16.35 -19.13 6.43
N ILE A 219 16.25 -19.64 7.65
CA ILE A 219 17.40 -19.83 8.54
C ILE A 219 18.03 -21.21 8.32
N PHE A 220 19.27 -21.26 7.84
CA PHE A 220 20.03 -22.52 7.66
C PHE A 220 21.31 -22.60 8.51
N THR A 221 21.84 -21.45 8.92
CA THR A 221 23.03 -21.31 9.77
C THR A 221 22.72 -20.45 10.99
N GLY A 222 23.58 -20.53 12.01
CA GLY A 222 23.49 -19.62 13.16
C GLY A 222 23.60 -18.15 12.72
N LYS A 223 24.46 -17.84 11.74
CA LYS A 223 24.58 -16.51 11.17
C LYS A 223 23.26 -16.01 10.55
N ASP A 224 22.57 -16.86 9.79
CA ASP A 224 21.25 -16.50 9.22
C ASP A 224 20.26 -16.18 10.34
N PHE A 225 20.28 -16.97 11.42
CA PHE A 225 19.41 -16.72 12.57
C PHE A 225 19.75 -15.39 13.26
N ALA A 226 21.03 -15.08 13.44
CA ALA A 226 21.46 -13.81 14.04
C ALA A 226 21.03 -12.60 13.20
N VAL A 227 21.18 -12.68 11.88
CA VAL A 227 20.73 -11.64 10.95
C VAL A 227 19.22 -11.47 11.04
N HIS A 228 18.47 -12.56 11.03
CA HIS A 228 17.02 -12.52 11.09
C HIS A 228 16.47 -11.95 12.40
N ILE A 229 17.07 -12.30 13.55
CA ILE A 229 16.71 -11.68 14.84
C ILE A 229 16.95 -10.17 14.79
N ARG A 230 18.05 -9.72 14.17
CA ARG A 230 18.35 -8.29 14.02
C ARG A 230 17.35 -7.58 13.12
N GLU A 231 16.95 -8.21 12.01
CA GLU A 231 15.88 -7.68 11.15
C GLU A 231 14.57 -7.50 11.94
N CYS A 232 14.17 -8.50 12.75
CA CYS A 232 13.01 -8.38 13.62
C CYS A 232 13.15 -7.27 14.67
N VAL A 233 14.31 -7.14 15.33
CA VAL A 233 14.58 -6.04 16.28
C VAL A 233 14.43 -4.68 15.60
N ASN A 234 15.08 -4.50 14.44
CA ASN A 234 15.00 -3.26 13.69
C ASN A 234 13.57 -2.95 13.24
N TRP A 235 12.82 -3.96 12.83
CA TRP A 235 11.42 -3.82 12.47
C TRP A 235 10.57 -3.37 13.67
N PHE A 236 10.66 -4.07 14.82
CA PHE A 236 9.92 -3.67 16.01
C PHE A 236 10.28 -2.26 16.48
N VAL A 237 11.55 -1.87 16.38
CA VAL A 237 12.00 -0.50 16.68
C VAL A 237 11.49 0.51 15.66
N GLY A 238 11.46 0.19 14.36
CA GLY A 238 10.97 1.11 13.33
C GLY A 238 9.46 1.35 13.39
N PHE A 239 8.70 0.35 13.87
CA PHE A 239 7.24 0.37 13.86
C PHE A 239 6.61 0.48 15.27
N HIS A 240 7.40 0.77 16.30
CA HIS A 240 6.92 0.77 17.68
C HIS A 240 5.81 1.79 17.96
N GLU A 241 5.91 3.00 17.39
CA GLU A 241 4.89 4.05 17.59
C GLU A 241 3.59 3.69 16.88
N GLN A 242 3.70 3.21 15.64
CA GLN A 242 2.55 2.82 14.81
C GLN A 242 1.69 1.75 15.51
N TYR A 243 2.33 0.74 16.09
CA TYR A 243 1.64 -0.37 16.76
C TYR A 243 1.61 -0.24 18.29
N LYS A 244 2.02 0.91 18.85
CA LYS A 244 2.06 1.15 20.31
C LYS A 244 2.79 0.05 21.09
N LEU A 245 3.89 -0.46 20.53
CA LEU A 245 4.71 -1.49 21.14
C LEU A 245 5.69 -0.88 22.15
N PRO A 246 6.05 -1.62 23.21
CA PRO A 246 7.21 -1.28 24.01
C PRO A 246 8.48 -1.23 23.15
N LEU A 247 9.45 -0.39 23.53
CA LEU A 247 10.75 -0.39 22.87
C LEU A 247 11.49 -1.69 23.20
N VAL A 248 12.00 -2.40 22.19
CA VAL A 248 12.76 -3.65 22.38
C VAL A 248 13.87 -3.48 23.42
N TYR A 249 14.59 -2.35 23.37
CA TYR A 249 15.71 -2.06 24.26
C TYR A 249 15.30 -1.67 25.69
N SER A 250 14.00 -1.47 25.97
CA SER A 250 13.53 -1.35 27.36
C SER A 250 13.28 -2.70 28.03
N ILE A 251 13.20 -3.78 27.25
CA ILE A 251 12.97 -5.15 27.72
C ILE A 251 14.27 -5.95 27.73
N PHE A 252 15.05 -5.84 26.65
CA PHE A 252 16.31 -6.55 26.49
C PHE A 252 17.49 -5.60 26.60
N SER A 253 18.42 -5.93 27.50
CA SER A 253 19.68 -5.21 27.55
C SER A 253 20.49 -5.48 26.27
N PRO A 254 21.23 -4.49 25.73
CA PRO A 254 22.09 -4.68 24.57
C PRO A 254 23.06 -5.86 24.72
N GLU A 255 23.55 -6.11 25.93
CA GLU A 255 24.44 -7.23 26.25
C GLU A 255 23.77 -8.59 26.02
N THR A 256 22.47 -8.70 26.32
CA THR A 256 21.71 -9.94 26.11
C THR A 256 21.64 -10.28 24.63
N LEU A 257 21.22 -9.33 23.80
CA LEU A 257 21.13 -9.51 22.35
C LEU A 257 22.52 -9.74 21.72
N ASN A 258 23.53 -8.98 22.14
CA ASN A 258 24.90 -9.13 21.65
C ASN A 258 25.46 -10.53 21.96
N SER A 259 25.22 -11.05 23.16
CA SER A 259 25.67 -12.41 23.51
C SER A 259 25.05 -13.50 22.62
N ILE A 260 23.77 -13.33 22.26
CA ILE A 260 23.07 -14.24 21.34
C ILE A 260 23.68 -14.12 19.94
N TYR A 261 23.88 -12.90 19.44
CA TYR A 261 24.47 -12.67 18.13
C TYR A 261 25.87 -13.25 18.01
N GLU A 262 26.73 -13.02 19.00
CA GLU A 262 28.09 -13.54 19.03
C GLU A 262 28.12 -15.07 18.98
N TYR A 263 27.28 -15.73 19.79
CA TYR A 263 27.19 -17.19 19.77
C TYR A 263 26.71 -17.71 18.42
N LEU A 264 25.59 -17.18 17.92
CA LEU A 264 24.98 -17.61 16.66
C LEU A 264 25.90 -17.40 15.45
N ASN A 265 26.63 -16.29 15.41
CA ASN A 265 27.61 -16.02 14.36
C ASN A 265 28.75 -17.05 14.32
N ASN A 266 29.08 -17.68 15.45
CA ASN A 266 30.14 -18.67 15.57
C ASN A 266 29.65 -20.13 15.54
N TYR A 267 28.34 -20.39 15.55
CA TYR A 267 27.79 -21.75 15.64
C TYR A 267 27.97 -22.60 14.36
N GLY A 268 27.93 -21.97 13.18
CA GLY A 268 27.97 -22.67 11.89
C GLY A 268 26.61 -23.17 11.41
N LYS A 269 26.56 -24.34 10.75
CA LYS A 269 25.33 -24.90 10.14
C LYS A 269 24.37 -25.47 11.19
N ILE A 270 23.09 -25.15 11.09
CA ILE A 270 22.05 -25.74 11.94
C ILE A 270 21.70 -27.14 11.41
N LYS A 271 21.71 -28.14 12.30
CA LYS A 271 21.44 -29.53 11.93
C LYS A 271 19.94 -29.78 11.85
N PHE A 272 19.39 -29.75 10.64
CA PHE A 272 18.02 -30.22 10.38
C PHE A 272 18.01 -31.75 10.30
N ARG A 273 17.49 -32.43 11.32
CA ARG A 273 17.27 -33.89 11.22
C ARG A 273 16.27 -34.16 10.10
N ARG A 274 16.71 -34.87 9.05
CA ARG A 274 15.83 -35.48 8.06
C ARG A 274 15.02 -36.57 8.75
N ARG A 275 13.71 -36.36 8.93
CA ARG A 275 12.78 -37.48 9.15
C ARG A 275 12.53 -38.14 7.79
N PHE A 276 13.44 -38.97 7.34
CA PHE A 276 13.10 -40.04 6.41
C PHE A 276 13.29 -41.34 7.18
N PRO A 277 12.25 -42.18 7.34
CA PRO A 277 12.49 -43.56 7.71
C PRO A 277 13.33 -44.17 6.58
N SER A 278 14.51 -44.67 6.91
CA SER A 278 15.22 -45.61 6.06
C SER A 278 14.31 -46.83 5.92
N THR A 279 13.68 -46.98 4.76
CA THR A 279 13.14 -48.27 4.35
C THR A 279 14.32 -49.18 4.09
N GLU A 280 14.57 -50.09 5.03
CA GLU A 280 15.24 -51.37 4.77
C GLU A 280 14.40 -52.22 3.79
#